data_AF-A0A0S2W2F5-F1
#
_entry.id   AF-A0A0S2W2F5-F1
#
_cell.length_a   1.000
_cell.length_b   1.000
_cell.length_c   1.000
_cell.angle_alpha   90.00
_cell.angle_beta   90.00
_cell.angle_gamma   90.00
#
_symmetry.space_group_name_H-M   'P 1'
#
loop_
_entity.id
_entity.type
_entity.pdbx_description
1 polymer ?
#
loop_
_entity_poly.entity_id
_entity_poly.type
_entity_poly.pdbx_seq_one_letter_code
_entity_poly.pdbx_strand_id
1 'polypeptide(L)'
;MSASAAETKRCFLQETAIALQREGFHTEPSTRGKLGVWLDDHPICEVDQAGGITYRNDNIPTPELVTAKDKVYRIACNIAEYMRQMDQAPALKADGLAEPYRLISEFNGTVLAAKESRYGVEFATWEWVNGHSSLWQGHYFGPGSGAKGYLAAKRDFAVRSGLLEQDQLFSDEQLAEIYRCIHETLGSCYPMTAERSKLLRDTTEQIERAVPQLEFLVEQSNLNEMEVLEQNQSMTQQY
;
A
#
# COMPACT_ATOMS: atom_id res chain seq x y z
N MET A 1 -5.98 31.62 -8.63
CA MET A 1 -5.63 30.45 -7.80
C MET A 1 -5.40 30.94 -6.39
N SER A 2 -6.12 30.41 -5.39
CA SER A 2 -5.89 30.74 -3.98
C SER A 2 -4.55 30.15 -3.50
N ALA A 3 -3.92 30.76 -2.49
CA ALA A 3 -2.67 30.26 -1.91
C ALA A 3 -2.79 28.80 -1.42
N SER A 4 -3.95 28.44 -0.84
CA SER A 4 -4.27 27.08 -0.39
C SER A 4 -4.24 26.06 -1.55
N ALA A 5 -4.79 26.37 -2.72
CA ALA A 5 -4.78 25.42 -3.85
C ALA A 5 -3.38 25.19 -4.45
N ALA A 6 -2.48 26.17 -4.33
CA ALA A 6 -1.08 26.01 -4.76
C ALA A 6 -0.26 25.21 -3.74
N GLU A 7 -0.58 25.35 -2.46
CA GLU A 7 0.02 24.61 -1.35
C GLU A 7 -0.37 23.13 -1.39
N THR A 8 -1.66 22.81 -1.56
CA THR A 8 -2.15 21.42 -1.71
C THR A 8 -1.48 20.69 -2.87
N LYS A 9 -1.28 21.38 -4.02
CA LYS A 9 -0.59 20.81 -5.20
C LYS A 9 0.89 20.54 -4.93
N ARG A 10 1.54 21.39 -4.14
CA ARG A 10 2.94 21.20 -3.72
C ARG A 10 3.07 20.02 -2.77
N CYS A 11 2.15 19.90 -1.80
CA CYS A 11 2.07 18.77 -0.89
C CYS A 11 1.86 17.44 -1.67
N PHE A 12 1.02 17.44 -2.71
CA PHE A 12 0.81 16.26 -3.56
C PHE A 12 2.08 15.73 -4.24
N LEU A 13 2.84 16.61 -4.91
CA LEU A 13 4.07 16.17 -5.58
C LEU A 13 5.14 15.73 -4.58
N GLN A 14 5.21 16.37 -3.41
CA GLN A 14 6.13 15.99 -2.34
C GLN A 14 5.78 14.61 -1.77
N GLU A 15 4.50 14.38 -1.46
CA GLU A 15 4.01 13.08 -0.98
C GLU A 15 4.25 11.98 -2.01
N THR A 16 4.01 12.28 -3.29
CA THR A 16 4.29 11.36 -4.40
C THR A 16 5.78 11.02 -4.49
N ALA A 17 6.67 12.00 -4.34
CA ALA A 17 8.11 11.76 -4.34
C ALA A 17 8.53 10.83 -3.19
N ILE A 18 8.05 11.09 -1.97
CA ILE A 18 8.37 10.27 -0.78
C ILE A 18 7.91 8.81 -0.99
N ALA A 19 6.68 8.61 -1.45
CA ALA A 19 6.13 7.28 -1.67
C ALA A 19 6.88 6.51 -2.77
N LEU A 20 7.23 7.19 -3.87
CA LEU A 20 7.97 6.58 -4.98
C LEU A 20 9.40 6.20 -4.58
N GLN A 21 10.10 7.06 -3.83
CA GLN A 21 11.46 6.79 -3.35
C GLN A 21 11.52 5.54 -2.46
N ARG A 22 10.50 5.30 -1.63
CA ARG A 22 10.41 4.08 -0.81
C ARG A 22 10.14 2.82 -1.60
N GLU A 23 9.61 2.95 -2.81
CA GLU A 23 9.34 1.85 -3.73
C GLU A 23 10.51 1.63 -4.73
N GLY A 24 11.66 2.29 -4.50
CA GLY A 24 12.88 2.12 -5.27
C GLY A 24 13.04 3.06 -6.46
N PHE A 25 12.12 4.01 -6.65
CA PHE A 25 12.20 4.97 -7.77
C PHE A 25 13.05 6.19 -7.41
N HIS A 26 13.86 6.65 -8.36
CA HIS A 26 14.45 7.98 -8.27
C HIS A 26 13.46 9.04 -8.74
N THR A 27 13.40 10.18 -8.06
CA THR A 27 12.46 11.27 -8.38
C THR A 27 13.11 12.63 -8.29
N GLU A 28 12.82 13.49 -9.26
CA GLU A 28 13.34 14.86 -9.31
C GLU A 28 12.27 15.86 -9.79
N PRO A 29 12.27 17.11 -9.28
CA PRO A 29 11.45 18.17 -9.84
C PRO A 29 11.82 18.46 -11.30
N SER A 30 10.83 18.43 -12.19
CA SER A 30 10.97 18.83 -13.60
C SER A 30 10.67 20.33 -13.77
N THR A 31 11.25 20.94 -14.80
CA THR A 31 11.17 22.39 -15.11
C THR A 31 9.74 22.91 -15.31
N ARG A 32 8.75 22.04 -15.50
CA ARG A 32 7.34 22.40 -15.71
C ARG A 32 6.44 22.22 -14.48
N GLY A 33 7.02 22.12 -13.29
CA GLY A 33 6.24 21.91 -12.06
C GLY A 33 5.62 20.52 -11.99
N LYS A 34 6.31 19.53 -12.59
CA LYS A 34 6.01 18.11 -12.54
C LYS A 34 7.09 17.37 -11.76
N LEU A 35 6.84 16.11 -11.42
CA LEU A 35 7.83 15.21 -10.84
C LEU A 35 8.27 14.21 -11.90
N GLY A 36 9.55 14.24 -12.29
CA GLY A 36 10.14 13.18 -13.11
C GLY A 36 10.39 11.92 -12.28
N VAL A 37 10.26 10.75 -12.90
CA VAL A 37 10.42 9.44 -12.26
C VAL A 37 11.31 8.54 -13.10
N TRP A 38 12.29 7.91 -12.45
CA TRP A 38 13.27 7.00 -13.04
C TRP A 38 13.32 5.67 -12.27
N LEU A 39 13.66 4.60 -12.98
CA LEU A 39 14.05 3.30 -12.42
C LEU A 39 15.43 2.96 -12.97
N ASP A 40 16.39 2.67 -12.11
CA ASP A 40 17.78 2.35 -12.48
C ASP A 40 18.37 3.34 -13.50
N ASP A 41 18.28 4.63 -13.18
CA ASP A 41 18.72 5.77 -14.02
C ASP A 41 18.01 5.92 -15.38
N HIS A 42 17.02 5.08 -15.68
CA HIS A 42 16.23 5.14 -16.90
C HIS A 42 14.93 5.94 -16.69
N PRO A 43 14.66 7.00 -17.49
CA PRO A 43 13.46 7.82 -17.31
C PRO A 43 12.20 7.04 -17.69
N ILE A 44 11.23 6.93 -16.80
CA ILE A 44 9.97 6.22 -17.06
C ILE A 44 8.86 7.21 -17.46
N CYS A 45 8.57 8.19 -16.59
CA CYS A 45 7.44 9.09 -16.78
C CYS A 45 7.59 10.39 -15.97
N GLU A 46 6.65 11.31 -16.16
CA GLU A 46 6.45 12.48 -15.30
C GLU A 46 5.04 12.46 -14.71
N VAL A 47 4.91 12.86 -13.43
CA VAL A 47 3.64 13.05 -12.73
C VAL A 47 3.36 14.55 -12.61
N ASP A 48 2.16 14.99 -13.01
CA ASP A 48 1.72 16.37 -12.85
C ASP A 48 0.98 16.63 -11.53
N GLN A 49 0.68 17.89 -11.25
CA GLN A 49 0.02 18.33 -10.00
C GLN A 49 -1.42 17.85 -9.83
N ALA A 50 -2.04 17.29 -10.87
CA ALA A 50 -3.37 16.70 -10.84
C ALA A 50 -3.31 15.15 -10.72
N GLY A 51 -2.12 14.57 -10.66
CA GLY A 51 -1.91 13.12 -10.68
C GLY A 51 -1.91 12.52 -12.08
N GLY A 52 -1.90 13.34 -13.13
CA GLY A 52 -1.76 12.89 -14.51
C GLY A 52 -0.35 12.39 -14.79
N ILE A 53 -0.23 11.29 -15.55
CA ILE A 53 1.06 10.72 -15.94
C ILE A 53 1.30 10.94 -17.42
N THR A 54 2.47 11.49 -17.74
CA THR A 54 2.96 11.64 -19.12
C THR A 54 4.24 10.83 -19.31
N TYR A 55 4.34 10.08 -20.41
CA TYR A 55 5.51 9.26 -20.73
C TYR A 55 5.73 9.24 -22.25
N ARG A 56 6.93 8.79 -22.66
CA ARG A 56 7.24 8.49 -24.07
C ARG A 56 7.27 6.99 -24.26
N ASN A 57 6.74 6.48 -25.37
CA ASN A 57 6.79 5.03 -25.63
C ASN A 57 8.23 4.51 -25.67
N ASP A 58 9.16 5.31 -26.20
CA ASP A 58 10.60 4.99 -26.26
C ASP A 58 11.23 4.83 -24.86
N ASN A 59 10.60 5.35 -23.82
CA ASN A 59 11.05 5.24 -22.44
C ASN A 59 10.56 3.95 -21.75
N ILE A 60 9.65 3.19 -22.34
CA ILE A 60 9.09 1.97 -21.74
C ILE A 60 9.10 0.77 -22.72
N PRO A 61 10.24 0.44 -23.35
CA PRO A 61 10.30 -0.59 -24.40
C PRO A 61 10.09 -2.02 -23.89
N THR A 62 10.25 -2.25 -22.58
CA THR A 62 10.21 -3.58 -21.97
C THR A 62 8.96 -3.75 -21.08
N PRO A 63 8.43 -4.97 -20.92
CA PRO A 63 7.35 -5.26 -19.97
C PRO A 63 7.65 -4.80 -18.53
N GLU A 64 8.90 -4.91 -18.08
CA GLU A 64 9.33 -4.44 -16.75
C GLU A 64 9.08 -2.94 -16.56
N LEU A 65 9.54 -2.11 -17.50
CA LEU A 65 9.31 -0.66 -17.49
C LEU A 65 7.82 -0.29 -17.63
N VAL A 66 7.02 -1.10 -18.33
CA VAL A 66 5.55 -0.93 -18.37
C VAL A 66 4.96 -1.17 -16.99
N THR A 67 5.32 -2.28 -16.33
CA THR A 67 4.89 -2.59 -14.95
C THR A 67 5.34 -1.51 -13.97
N ALA A 68 6.57 -1.01 -14.11
CA ALA A 68 7.10 0.08 -13.29
C ALA A 68 6.26 1.36 -13.48
N LYS A 69 5.96 1.75 -14.72
CA LYS A 69 5.07 2.89 -15.01
C LYS A 69 3.66 2.69 -14.43
N ASP A 70 3.10 1.49 -14.54
CA ASP A 70 1.78 1.18 -13.96
C ASP A 70 1.79 1.24 -12.42
N LYS A 71 2.90 0.84 -11.80
CA LYS A 71 3.13 1.01 -10.36
C LYS A 71 3.17 2.50 -9.98
N VAL A 72 3.88 3.34 -10.73
CA VAL A 72 3.90 4.80 -10.53
C VAL A 72 2.48 5.38 -10.64
N TYR A 73 1.71 4.98 -11.67
CA TYR A 73 0.32 5.40 -11.85
C TYR A 73 -0.55 5.05 -10.64
N ARG A 74 -0.49 3.78 -10.20
CA ARG A 74 -1.25 3.32 -9.04
C ARG A 74 -0.89 4.09 -7.77
N ILE A 75 0.40 4.37 -7.55
CA ILE A 75 0.86 5.17 -6.40
C ILE A 75 0.28 6.58 -6.49
N ALA A 76 0.47 7.29 -7.61
CA ALA A 76 -0.03 8.65 -7.80
C ALA A 76 -1.56 8.75 -7.62
N CYS A 77 -2.33 7.77 -8.13
CA CYS A 77 -3.79 7.72 -7.96
C CYS A 77 -4.20 7.58 -6.49
N ASN A 78 -3.57 6.66 -5.74
CA ASN A 78 -3.87 6.50 -4.32
C ASN A 78 -3.57 7.78 -3.52
N ILE A 79 -2.45 8.43 -3.83
CA ILE A 79 -2.06 9.69 -3.17
C ILE A 79 -3.06 10.79 -3.48
N ALA A 80 -3.48 10.92 -4.74
CA ALA A 80 -4.48 11.90 -5.13
C ALA A 80 -5.84 11.66 -4.45
N GLU A 81 -6.21 10.38 -4.24
CA GLU A 81 -7.42 9.98 -3.53
C GLU A 81 -7.38 10.43 -2.07
N TYR A 82 -6.39 10.00 -1.29
CA TYR A 82 -6.37 10.31 0.14
C TYR A 82 -6.10 11.78 0.42
N MET A 83 -5.28 12.46 -0.39
CA MET A 83 -5.04 13.89 -0.20
C MET A 83 -6.29 14.72 -0.46
N ARG A 84 -7.12 14.33 -1.44
CA ARG A 84 -8.42 14.98 -1.68
C ARG A 84 -9.37 14.75 -0.50
N GLN A 85 -9.39 13.54 0.06
CA GLN A 85 -10.19 13.24 1.25
C GLN A 85 -9.71 14.07 2.45
N MET A 86 -8.40 14.17 2.66
CA MET A 86 -7.80 14.98 3.73
C MET A 86 -8.12 16.47 3.59
N ASP A 87 -8.03 17.02 2.39
CA ASP A 87 -8.31 18.43 2.13
C ASP A 87 -9.75 18.81 2.54
N GLN A 88 -10.70 17.90 2.29
CA GLN A 88 -12.11 18.05 2.60
C GLN A 88 -12.48 17.62 4.04
N ALA A 89 -11.62 16.87 4.70
CA ALA A 89 -11.87 16.31 6.03
C ALA A 89 -11.81 17.40 7.13
N PRO A 90 -12.76 17.41 8.07
CA PRO A 90 -12.72 18.31 9.23
C PRO A 90 -11.59 17.90 10.19
N ALA A 91 -11.16 18.84 11.03
CA ALA A 91 -10.23 18.54 12.12
C ALA A 91 -10.88 17.56 13.10
N LEU A 92 -10.16 16.49 13.45
CA LEU A 92 -10.56 15.55 14.48
C LEU A 92 -10.32 16.18 15.86
N LYS A 93 -11.38 16.26 16.67
CA LYS A 93 -11.31 16.86 18.01
C LYS A 93 -11.68 15.81 19.04
N ALA A 94 -10.72 15.43 19.86
CA ALA A 94 -10.90 14.51 20.97
C ALA A 94 -10.07 14.99 22.17
N ASP A 95 -10.53 14.67 23.37
CA ASP A 95 -9.83 14.98 24.60
C ASP A 95 -8.44 14.32 24.60
N GLY A 96 -7.40 15.14 24.85
CA GLY A 96 -6.01 14.68 24.84
C GLY A 96 -5.38 14.51 23.45
N LEU A 97 -6.13 14.72 22.35
CA LEU A 97 -5.56 14.71 21.00
C LEU A 97 -4.90 16.06 20.68
N ALA A 98 -3.60 16.15 20.94
CA ALA A 98 -2.81 17.36 20.64
C ALA A 98 -2.45 17.49 19.15
N GLU A 99 -2.37 16.38 18.45
CA GLU A 99 -1.91 16.30 17.06
C GLU A 99 -3.03 16.68 16.07
N PRO A 100 -2.71 17.34 14.94
CA PRO A 100 -3.70 17.91 14.02
C PRO A 100 -4.26 16.87 13.04
N TYR A 101 -4.74 15.72 13.54
CA TYR A 101 -5.39 14.74 12.68
C TYR A 101 -6.69 15.29 12.08
N ARG A 102 -6.98 14.86 10.86
CA ARG A 102 -8.25 15.09 10.17
C ARG A 102 -9.07 13.81 10.18
N LEU A 103 -10.38 13.98 10.36
CA LEU A 103 -11.35 12.88 10.35
C LEU A 103 -11.69 12.50 8.91
N ILE A 104 -11.08 11.42 8.41
CA ILE A 104 -11.34 10.93 7.03
C ILE A 104 -12.69 10.22 6.97
N SER A 105 -12.97 9.36 7.94
CA SER A 105 -14.23 8.62 8.02
C SER A 105 -14.51 8.19 9.45
N GLU A 106 -15.79 7.99 9.77
CA GLU A 106 -16.25 7.40 11.02
C GLU A 106 -17.39 6.43 10.74
N PHE A 107 -17.33 5.23 11.31
CA PHE A 107 -18.42 4.27 11.26
C PHE A 107 -18.40 3.37 12.49
N ASN A 108 -19.57 3.15 13.11
CA ASN A 108 -19.73 2.25 14.25
C ASN A 108 -18.73 2.50 15.40
N GLY A 109 -18.50 3.77 15.74
CA GLY A 109 -17.55 4.18 16.77
C GLY A 109 -16.07 4.00 16.39
N THR A 110 -15.75 3.53 15.18
CA THR A 110 -14.38 3.48 14.66
C THR A 110 -14.10 4.71 13.81
N VAL A 111 -12.91 5.28 13.94
CA VAL A 111 -12.41 6.44 13.21
C VAL A 111 -11.30 6.01 12.26
N LEU A 112 -11.32 6.52 11.04
CA LEU A 112 -10.15 6.61 10.16
C LEU A 112 -9.71 8.07 10.10
N ALA A 113 -8.44 8.32 10.37
CA ALA A 113 -7.86 9.64 10.43
C ALA A 113 -6.53 9.71 9.69
N ALA A 114 -6.13 10.92 9.33
CA ALA A 114 -4.86 11.18 8.69
C ALA A 114 -4.24 12.50 9.16
N LYS A 115 -2.92 12.57 9.21
CA LYS A 115 -2.17 13.81 9.42
C LYS A 115 -1.01 13.93 8.43
N GLU A 116 -0.75 15.15 7.99
CA GLU A 116 0.45 15.46 7.23
C GLU A 116 1.65 15.57 8.17
N SER A 117 2.81 15.07 7.74
CA SER A 117 4.08 15.21 8.44
C SER A 117 5.21 15.51 7.47
N ARG A 118 6.39 15.91 7.99
CA ARG A 118 7.58 16.10 7.15
C ARG A 118 8.08 14.82 6.46
N TYR A 119 7.63 13.65 6.93
CA TYR A 119 8.00 12.33 6.39
C TYR A 119 6.90 11.72 5.52
N GLY A 120 5.87 12.50 5.21
CA GLY A 120 4.69 12.10 4.45
C GLY A 120 3.44 11.92 5.31
N VAL A 121 2.34 11.53 4.69
CA VAL A 121 1.06 11.33 5.40
C VAL A 121 1.12 10.10 6.30
N GLU A 122 0.65 10.26 7.52
CA GLU A 122 0.41 9.18 8.48
C GLU A 122 -1.08 8.95 8.64
N PHE A 123 -1.50 7.70 8.64
CA PHE A 123 -2.88 7.31 8.88
C PHE A 123 -3.01 6.66 10.26
N ALA A 124 -4.17 6.80 10.86
CA ALA A 124 -4.47 6.13 12.12
C ALA A 124 -5.93 5.69 12.17
N THR A 125 -6.18 4.62 12.90
CA THR A 125 -7.53 4.18 13.26
C THR A 125 -7.68 4.16 14.78
N TRP A 126 -8.86 4.55 15.26
CA TRP A 126 -9.17 4.59 16.68
C TRP A 126 -10.61 4.15 16.94
N GLU A 127 -10.92 3.88 18.20
CA GLU A 127 -12.28 3.77 18.69
C GLU A 127 -12.66 4.99 19.53
N TRP A 128 -13.84 5.53 19.29
CA TRP A 128 -14.48 6.50 20.16
C TRP A 128 -14.88 5.83 21.47
N VAL A 129 -14.48 6.45 22.58
CA VAL A 129 -14.86 6.06 23.94
C VAL A 129 -15.41 7.27 24.69
N ASN A 130 -15.86 7.03 25.93
CA ASN A 130 -16.36 8.08 26.83
C ASN A 130 -17.49 8.93 26.21
N GLY A 131 -18.42 8.29 25.49
CA GLY A 131 -19.53 8.98 24.84
C GLY A 131 -19.09 9.94 23.73
N HIS A 132 -18.12 9.52 22.90
CA HIS A 132 -17.60 10.31 21.75
C HIS A 132 -16.79 11.54 22.17
N SER A 133 -16.01 11.42 23.24
CA SER A 133 -15.13 12.50 23.73
C SER A 133 -13.65 12.16 23.66
N SER A 134 -13.27 10.88 23.78
CA SER A 134 -11.86 10.45 23.75
C SER A 134 -11.66 9.30 22.77
N LEU A 135 -10.41 9.12 22.32
CA LEU A 135 -10.02 8.06 21.40
C LEU A 135 -9.22 6.97 22.13
N TRP A 136 -9.41 5.70 21.76
CA TRP A 136 -8.77 4.54 22.36
C TRP A 136 -8.32 3.51 21.29
N GLN A 137 -7.43 2.59 21.67
CA GLN A 137 -6.83 1.55 20.79
C GLN A 137 -6.34 2.08 19.43
N GLY A 138 -5.41 3.04 19.42
CA GLY A 138 -4.88 3.59 18.17
C GLY A 138 -3.99 2.62 17.40
N HIS A 139 -4.34 2.30 16.14
CA HIS A 139 -3.40 1.67 15.20
C HIS A 139 -2.84 2.75 14.27
N TYR A 140 -1.53 2.76 14.06
CA TYR A 140 -0.83 3.79 13.31
C TYR A 140 -0.12 3.19 12.09
N PHE A 141 -0.32 3.83 10.94
CA PHE A 141 0.25 3.44 9.67
C PHE A 141 1.24 4.53 9.26
N GLY A 142 2.53 4.23 9.49
CA GLY A 142 3.59 5.20 9.63
C GLY A 142 3.73 6.20 8.47
N PRO A 143 4.30 7.39 8.73
CA PRO A 143 4.35 8.48 7.77
C PRO A 143 5.12 8.09 6.51
N GLY A 144 4.60 8.48 5.35
CA GLY A 144 5.21 8.24 4.03
C GLY A 144 5.10 6.81 3.55
N SER A 145 4.35 5.95 4.23
CA SER A 145 3.97 4.63 3.73
C SER A 145 3.06 4.71 2.49
N GLY A 146 2.57 5.92 2.17
CA GLY A 146 1.86 6.25 0.94
C GLY A 146 0.67 5.33 0.71
N ALA A 147 0.59 4.79 -0.50
CA ALA A 147 -0.48 3.87 -0.89
C ALA A 147 -0.57 2.63 0.03
N LYS A 148 0.55 2.08 0.50
CA LYS A 148 0.56 0.88 1.36
C LYS A 148 -0.08 1.17 2.72
N GLY A 149 0.32 2.26 3.37
CA GLY A 149 -0.27 2.64 4.67
C GLY A 149 -1.73 3.05 4.56
N TYR A 150 -2.10 3.76 3.49
CA TYR A 150 -3.49 4.12 3.25
C TYR A 150 -4.39 2.89 3.06
N LEU A 151 -3.94 1.90 2.27
CA LEU A 151 -4.67 0.65 2.07
C LEU A 151 -4.78 -0.16 3.37
N ALA A 152 -3.69 -0.26 4.13
CA ALA A 152 -3.69 -0.93 5.43
C ALA A 152 -4.66 -0.25 6.41
N ALA A 153 -4.67 1.08 6.48
CA ALA A 153 -5.58 1.84 7.33
C ALA A 153 -7.06 1.67 6.90
N LYS A 154 -7.34 1.67 5.59
CA LYS A 154 -8.70 1.39 5.07
C LYS A 154 -9.17 -0.02 5.45
N ARG A 155 -8.30 -1.03 5.34
CA ARG A 155 -8.62 -2.41 5.72
C ARG A 155 -8.87 -2.52 7.22
N ASP A 156 -7.98 -1.97 8.04
CA ASP A 156 -8.11 -1.97 9.49
C ASP A 156 -9.41 -1.26 9.94
N PHE A 157 -9.70 -0.08 9.36
CA PHE A 157 -10.96 0.62 9.57
C PHE A 157 -12.17 -0.23 9.20
N ALA A 158 -12.16 -0.88 8.03
CA ALA A 158 -13.28 -1.70 7.57
C ALA A 158 -13.56 -2.88 8.52
N VAL A 159 -12.51 -3.53 9.03
CA VAL A 159 -12.64 -4.64 9.99
C VAL A 159 -13.15 -4.15 11.33
N ARG A 160 -12.49 -3.15 11.92
CA ARG A 160 -12.81 -2.66 13.27
C ARG A 160 -14.18 -2.02 13.35
N SER A 161 -14.60 -1.36 12.28
CA SER A 161 -15.93 -0.76 12.17
C SER A 161 -17.04 -1.80 11.91
N GLY A 162 -16.68 -3.05 11.58
CA GLY A 162 -17.63 -4.11 11.22
C GLY A 162 -18.21 -3.99 9.81
N LEU A 163 -17.64 -3.15 8.95
CA LEU A 163 -17.98 -3.13 7.51
C LEU A 163 -17.52 -4.40 6.79
N LEU A 164 -16.52 -5.08 7.34
CA LEU A 164 -15.99 -6.34 6.84
C LEU A 164 -15.81 -7.32 7.99
N GLU A 165 -16.33 -8.53 7.84
CA GLU A 165 -16.15 -9.60 8.83
C GLU A 165 -14.70 -10.11 8.80
N GLN A 166 -14.05 -10.12 9.97
CA GLN A 166 -12.67 -10.59 10.10
C GLN A 166 -12.51 -12.03 9.64
N ASP A 167 -13.49 -12.90 9.92
CA ASP A 167 -13.45 -14.32 9.53
C ASP A 167 -13.58 -14.54 8.02
N GLN A 168 -13.99 -13.52 7.26
CA GLN A 168 -14.00 -13.54 5.80
C GLN A 168 -12.68 -13.03 5.19
N LEU A 169 -11.72 -12.62 6.02
CA LEU A 169 -10.42 -12.12 5.59
C LEU A 169 -9.33 -13.15 5.85
N PHE A 170 -8.56 -13.44 4.80
CA PHE A 170 -7.27 -14.10 4.96
C PHE A 170 -6.25 -13.13 5.58
N SER A 171 -5.43 -13.62 6.51
CA SER A 171 -4.23 -12.92 6.99
C SER A 171 -3.20 -12.80 5.86
N ASP A 172 -2.22 -11.92 6.03
CA ASP A 172 -1.15 -11.75 5.05
C ASP A 172 -0.34 -13.06 4.88
N GLU A 173 -0.15 -13.83 5.96
CA GLU A 173 0.47 -15.15 5.94
C GLU A 173 -0.40 -16.18 5.21
N GLN A 174 -1.71 -16.19 5.46
CA GLN A 174 -2.63 -17.08 4.74
C GLN A 174 -2.64 -16.77 3.24
N LEU A 175 -2.62 -15.48 2.87
CA LEU A 175 -2.52 -15.06 1.48
C LEU A 175 -1.16 -15.43 0.87
N ALA A 176 -0.07 -15.33 1.63
CA ALA A 176 1.25 -15.78 1.18
C ALA A 176 1.29 -17.29 0.89
N GLU A 177 0.67 -18.11 1.73
CA GLU A 177 0.55 -19.56 1.47
C GLU A 177 -0.34 -19.88 0.27
N ILE A 178 -1.46 -19.17 0.13
CA ILE A 178 -2.32 -19.30 -1.05
C ILE A 178 -1.54 -18.91 -2.30
N TYR A 179 -0.78 -17.80 -2.27
CA TYR A 179 0.07 -17.37 -3.36
C TYR A 179 1.10 -18.43 -3.75
N ARG A 180 1.82 -18.98 -2.76
CA ARG A 180 2.82 -20.04 -2.96
C ARG A 180 2.21 -21.28 -3.62
N CYS A 181 1.09 -21.77 -3.09
CA CYS A 181 0.35 -22.90 -3.66
C CYS A 181 -0.08 -22.64 -5.11
N ILE A 182 -0.55 -21.44 -5.42
CA ILE A 182 -0.96 -21.07 -6.77
C ILE A 182 0.26 -21.01 -7.70
N HIS A 183 1.37 -20.43 -7.26
CA HIS A 183 2.59 -20.30 -8.04
C HIS A 183 3.18 -21.68 -8.37
N GLU A 184 3.21 -22.59 -7.41
CA GLU A 184 3.59 -24.01 -7.63
C GLU A 184 2.67 -24.70 -8.63
N THR A 185 1.35 -24.51 -8.48
CA THR A 185 0.36 -25.08 -9.39
C THR A 185 0.55 -24.58 -10.83
N LEU A 186 0.80 -23.28 -11.00
CA LEU A 186 1.08 -22.66 -12.29
C LEU A 186 2.40 -23.15 -12.91
N GLY A 187 3.39 -23.49 -12.09
CA GLY A 187 4.67 -24.05 -12.51
C GLY A 187 4.66 -25.57 -12.76
N SER A 188 3.58 -26.27 -12.39
CA SER A 188 3.48 -27.72 -12.56
C SER A 188 3.35 -28.14 -14.03
N CYS A 189 3.75 -29.37 -14.35
CA CYS A 189 3.64 -29.94 -15.71
C CYS A 189 2.24 -30.49 -16.03
N TYR A 190 1.27 -30.35 -15.13
CA TYR A 190 -0.07 -30.88 -15.33
C TYR A 190 -0.87 -30.02 -16.33
N PRO A 191 -1.61 -30.66 -17.27
CA PRO A 191 -2.43 -29.92 -18.22
C PRO A 191 -3.53 -29.14 -17.49
N MET A 192 -3.71 -27.88 -17.91
CA MET A 192 -4.64 -26.94 -17.30
C MET A 192 -5.38 -26.15 -18.37
N THR A 193 -6.66 -25.85 -18.13
CA THR A 193 -7.46 -25.03 -19.03
C THR A 193 -6.96 -23.58 -19.04
N ALA A 194 -7.13 -22.89 -20.17
CA ALA A 194 -6.77 -21.48 -20.28
C ALA A 194 -7.49 -20.61 -19.24
N GLU A 195 -8.76 -20.91 -18.96
CA GLU A 195 -9.58 -20.21 -17.96
C GLU A 195 -9.03 -20.37 -16.54
N ARG A 196 -8.70 -21.60 -16.13
CA ARG A 196 -8.12 -21.85 -14.80
C ARG A 196 -6.76 -21.18 -14.68
N SER A 197 -5.93 -21.28 -15.71
CA SER A 197 -4.61 -20.65 -15.73
C SER A 197 -4.70 -19.13 -15.61
N LYS A 198 -5.68 -18.50 -16.27
CA LYS A 198 -5.95 -17.07 -16.14
C LYS A 198 -6.43 -16.72 -14.74
N LEU A 199 -7.42 -17.43 -14.20
CA LEU A 199 -7.96 -17.17 -12.86
C LEU A 199 -6.85 -17.21 -11.80
N LEU A 200 -5.96 -18.21 -11.87
CA LEU A 200 -4.84 -18.34 -10.94
C LEU A 200 -3.85 -17.18 -11.03
N ARG A 201 -3.53 -16.71 -12.25
CA ARG A 201 -2.69 -15.51 -12.44
C ARG A 201 -3.36 -14.24 -11.93
N ASP A 202 -4.65 -14.07 -12.20
CA ASP A 202 -5.41 -12.92 -11.72
C ASP A 202 -5.47 -12.91 -10.19
N THR A 203 -5.55 -14.09 -9.55
CA THR A 203 -5.47 -14.23 -8.09
C THR A 203 -4.09 -13.87 -7.55
N THR A 204 -3.00 -14.35 -8.15
CA THR A 204 -1.64 -13.99 -7.69
C THR A 204 -1.41 -12.48 -7.77
N GLU A 205 -1.86 -11.84 -8.86
CA GLU A 205 -1.78 -10.38 -8.99
C GLU A 205 -2.61 -9.63 -7.93
N GLN A 206 -3.76 -10.16 -7.52
CA GLN A 206 -4.55 -9.58 -6.44
C GLN A 206 -3.83 -9.69 -5.09
N ILE A 207 -3.20 -10.83 -4.81
CA ILE A 207 -2.46 -11.04 -3.57
C ILE A 207 -1.22 -10.14 -3.51
N GLU A 208 -0.45 -10.03 -4.60
CA GLU A 208 0.71 -9.13 -4.72
C GLU A 208 0.35 -7.66 -4.44
N ARG A 209 -0.89 -7.26 -4.79
CA ARG A 209 -1.40 -5.91 -4.50
C ARG A 209 -1.84 -5.75 -3.05
N ALA A 210 -2.37 -6.82 -2.45
CA ALA A 210 -2.94 -6.79 -1.11
C ALA A 210 -1.89 -6.92 -0.01
N VAL A 211 -0.78 -7.63 -0.25
CA VAL A 211 0.22 -8.01 0.76
C VAL A 211 1.53 -7.23 0.54
N PRO A 212 1.85 -6.21 1.37
CA PRO A 212 2.96 -5.28 1.13
C PRO A 212 4.38 -5.87 1.21
N GLN A 213 4.54 -7.07 1.78
CA GLN A 213 5.80 -7.78 1.98
C GLN A 213 5.69 -9.27 1.59
N LEU A 214 4.91 -9.55 0.54
CA LEU A 214 4.60 -10.91 0.12
C LEU A 214 5.86 -11.78 -0.07
N GLU A 215 6.90 -11.22 -0.70
CA GLU A 215 8.18 -11.90 -0.95
C GLU A 215 8.84 -12.36 0.36
N PHE A 216 8.89 -11.49 1.36
CA PHE A 216 9.45 -11.81 2.67
C PHE A 216 8.64 -12.90 3.38
N LEU A 217 7.32 -12.84 3.33
CA LEU A 217 6.44 -13.85 3.95
C LEU A 217 6.59 -15.22 3.28
N VAL A 218 6.71 -15.24 1.95
CA VAL A 218 6.95 -16.47 1.18
C VAL A 218 8.34 -17.03 1.49
N GLU A 219 9.38 -16.20 1.55
CA GLU A 219 10.73 -16.62 1.92
C GLU A 219 10.79 -17.18 3.34
N GLN A 220 10.18 -16.49 4.31
CA GLN A 220 10.10 -16.94 5.69
C GLN A 220 9.38 -18.29 5.81
N SER A 221 8.30 -18.48 5.07
CA SER A 221 7.59 -19.77 5.03
C SER A 221 8.48 -20.90 4.50
N ASN A 222 9.22 -20.66 3.41
CA ASN A 222 10.16 -21.64 2.85
C ASN A 222 11.29 -21.98 3.84
N LEU A 223 11.83 -20.98 4.56
CA LEU A 223 12.84 -21.20 5.58
C LEU A 223 12.31 -22.08 6.73
N ASN A 224 11.08 -21.84 7.18
CA ASN A 224 10.45 -22.66 8.22
C ASN A 224 10.32 -24.13 7.80
N GLU A 225 10.02 -24.42 6.53
CA GLU A 225 9.99 -25.80 6.03
C GLU A 225 11.39 -26.45 6.01
N MET A 226 12.43 -25.70 5.69
CA MET A 226 13.81 -26.19 5.73
C MET A 226 14.28 -26.53 7.15
N GLU A 227 13.95 -25.70 8.14
CA GLU A 227 14.27 -25.99 9.55
C GLU A 227 13.61 -27.28 10.04
N VAL A 228 12.36 -27.55 9.63
CA VAL A 228 11.66 -28.80 9.95
C VAL A 228 12.37 -30.01 9.33
N LEU A 229 12.87 -29.89 8.09
CA LEU A 229 13.63 -30.97 7.43
C LEU A 229 14.96 -31.26 8.14
N GLU A 230 15.69 -30.23 8.57
CA GLU A 230 16.96 -30.37 9.29
C GLU A 230 16.76 -31.02 10.68
N GLN A 231 15.73 -30.58 11.42
CA GLN A 231 15.37 -31.19 12.71
C GLN A 231 14.99 -32.67 12.55
N ASN A 232 14.20 -33.01 11.54
CA ASN A 232 13.83 -34.40 11.26
C ASN A 232 15.05 -35.26 10.87
N GLN A 233 15.97 -34.74 10.06
CA GLN A 233 17.19 -35.46 9.70
C GLN A 233 18.11 -35.70 10.90
N SER A 234 18.25 -34.70 11.78
CA SER A 234 19.06 -34.82 13.00
C SER A 234 18.52 -35.85 14.01
N MET A 235 17.19 -35.96 14.14
CA MET A 235 16.55 -37.02 14.94
C MET A 235 16.71 -38.42 14.33
N THR A 236 16.78 -38.52 13.00
CA THR A 236 16.91 -39.82 12.32
C THR A 236 18.34 -40.37 12.37
N GLN A 237 19.36 -39.52 12.57
CA GLN A 237 20.77 -39.90 12.70
C GLN A 237 21.21 -40.24 14.14
N GLN A 238 20.33 -40.09 15.13
CA GLN A 238 20.59 -40.43 16.54
C GLN A 238 20.13 -41.84 16.94
N TYR A 239 19.70 -42.66 15.97
CA TYR A 239 19.37 -44.08 16.12
C TYR A 239 20.29 -44.95 15.27
#